data_AF-A0A0H5SKT6-F1
#
_entry.id   AF-A0A0H5SKT6-F1
#
_cell.length_a   1.000
_cell.length_b   1.000
_cell.length_c   1.000
_cell.angle_alpha   90.00
_cell.angle_beta   90.00
_cell.angle_gamma   90.00
#
_symmetry.space_group_name_H-M   'P 1'
#
loop_
_entity.id
_entity.type
_entity.pdbx_description
1 polymer ?
#
loop_
_entity_poly.entity_id
_entity_poly.type
_entity_poly.pdbx_seq_one_letter_code
_entity_poly.pdbx_strand_id
1 'polypeptide(L)'
;MNILQESIQAATPQAKIEYQIFIADAGTEEIFKYEDRERFNALCRNRCDNFGRKWSCPPYAPAYHEFAGEYNRIYICLTLAKTDQFNYIKHDYLKIKAANTILKSRIDKTLRKLIEKDVYYISGGSCRLCKSCKCKFQESCIHPELMTYSFEAMGINVDDMIRDIFGIPLLWYKESLPKYTCVVAGLVSKDKFEAETIIETLKSLN
;
A
#
# COMPACT_ATOMS: atom_id res chain seq x y z
N MET A 1 -2.64 -8.83 -17.76
CA MET A 1 -1.77 -9.09 -16.59
C MET A 1 -2.14 -10.44 -16.01
N ASN A 2 -1.16 -11.28 -15.67
CA ASN A 2 -1.43 -12.48 -14.89
C ASN A 2 -1.67 -12.05 -13.43
N ILE A 3 -2.69 -12.62 -12.80
CA ILE A 3 -3.05 -12.32 -11.41
C ILE A 3 -2.86 -13.59 -10.60
N LEU A 4 -1.93 -13.52 -9.64
CA LEU A 4 -1.80 -14.54 -8.60
C LEU A 4 -2.76 -14.20 -7.46
N GLN A 5 -3.51 -15.18 -6.97
CA GLN A 5 -4.46 -15.00 -5.88
C GLN A 5 -4.31 -16.12 -4.85
N GLU A 6 -4.27 -15.75 -3.57
CA GLU A 6 -4.13 -16.68 -2.45
C GLU A 6 -4.97 -16.26 -1.25
N SER A 7 -5.42 -17.24 -0.46
CA SER A 7 -6.00 -17.02 0.87
C SER A 7 -4.93 -17.17 1.94
N ILE A 8 -4.83 -16.19 2.84
CA ILE A 8 -3.85 -16.15 3.92
C ILE A 8 -4.60 -15.99 5.25
N GLN A 9 -4.08 -16.59 6.30
CA GLN A 9 -4.56 -16.37 7.67
C GLN A 9 -3.54 -15.56 8.45
N ALA A 10 -4.00 -14.62 9.27
CA ALA A 10 -3.20 -13.92 10.28
C ALA A 10 -3.73 -14.25 11.68
N ALA A 11 -2.88 -14.79 12.54
CA ALA A 11 -3.19 -14.93 13.96
C ALA A 11 -2.98 -13.59 14.68
N THR A 12 -4.01 -13.14 15.39
CA THR A 12 -3.93 -12.05 16.37
C THR A 12 -4.21 -12.61 17.76
N PRO A 13 -3.88 -11.91 18.86
CA PRO A 13 -4.22 -12.37 20.20
C PRO A 13 -5.73 -12.60 20.42
N GLN A 14 -6.58 -12.00 19.59
CA GLN A 14 -8.03 -11.96 19.77
C GLN A 14 -8.80 -12.82 18.76
N ALA A 15 -8.23 -13.06 17.57
CA ALA A 15 -8.89 -13.77 16.48
C ALA A 15 -7.89 -14.26 15.43
N LYS A 16 -8.29 -15.29 14.67
CA LYS A 16 -7.66 -15.64 13.38
C LYS A 16 -8.43 -14.92 12.28
N ILE A 17 -7.75 -14.08 11.52
CA ILE A 17 -8.32 -13.31 10.42
C ILE A 17 -7.89 -13.93 9.10
N GLU A 18 -8.84 -14.33 8.27
CA GLU A 18 -8.59 -14.74 6.89
C GLU A 18 -8.67 -13.52 5.97
N TYR A 19 -7.73 -13.40 5.05
CA TYR A 19 -7.71 -12.36 4.04
C TYR A 19 -7.17 -12.89 2.73
N GLN A 20 -7.61 -12.30 1.64
CA GLN A 20 -7.11 -12.61 0.30
C GLN A 20 -5.96 -11.68 -0.05
N ILE A 21 -5.01 -12.18 -0.81
CA ILE A 21 -4.01 -11.38 -1.51
C ILE A 21 -4.13 -11.63 -3.01
N PHE A 22 -4.08 -10.55 -3.78
CA PHE A 22 -4.02 -10.53 -5.23
C PHE A 22 -2.73 -9.83 -5.63
N ILE A 23 -1.99 -10.40 -6.57
CA ILE A 23 -0.74 -9.83 -7.08
C ILE A 23 -0.83 -9.78 -8.60
N ALA A 24 -0.75 -8.57 -9.15
CA ALA A 24 -0.61 -8.37 -10.58
C ALA A 24 0.84 -8.02 -10.91
N ASP A 25 1.40 -8.71 -11.89
CA ASP A 25 2.72 -8.41 -12.48
C ASP A 25 2.53 -7.63 -13.79
N ALA A 26 3.16 -6.46 -13.88
CA ALA A 26 3.02 -5.51 -14.97
C ALA A 26 4.35 -4.78 -15.25
N GLY A 27 4.45 -4.15 -16.42
CA GLY A 27 5.44 -3.10 -16.67
C GLY A 27 5.12 -1.84 -15.86
N THR A 28 6.13 -1.13 -15.37
CA THR A 28 5.95 0.14 -14.64
C THR A 28 5.20 1.17 -15.47
N GLU A 29 5.48 1.25 -16.78
CA GLU A 29 4.83 2.15 -17.72
C GLU A 29 3.31 1.91 -17.88
N GLU A 30 2.83 0.68 -17.66
CA GLU A 30 1.40 0.35 -17.76
C GLU A 30 0.57 1.07 -16.68
N ILE A 31 1.23 1.54 -15.63
CA ILE A 31 0.60 2.22 -14.50
C ILE A 31 0.56 3.74 -14.69
N PHE A 32 1.34 4.30 -15.62
CA PHE A 32 1.40 5.75 -15.87
C PHE A 32 0.03 6.34 -16.22
N LYS A 33 -0.83 5.57 -16.89
CA LYS A 33 -2.20 5.98 -17.24
C LYS A 33 -3.10 6.28 -16.02
N TYR A 34 -2.73 5.81 -14.82
CA TYR A 34 -3.45 6.10 -13.59
C TYR A 34 -2.86 7.29 -12.83
N GLU A 35 -1.78 7.91 -13.32
CA GLU A 35 -1.19 9.08 -12.68
C GLU A 35 -2.02 10.34 -12.96
N ASP A 36 -2.51 10.96 -11.88
CA ASP A 36 -3.19 12.25 -11.87
C ASP A 36 -2.63 13.09 -10.72
N ARG A 37 -1.38 13.50 -10.88
CA ARG A 37 -0.60 14.16 -9.82
C ARG A 37 -1.26 15.43 -9.32
N GLU A 38 -1.87 16.22 -10.21
CA GLU A 38 -2.54 17.46 -9.82
C GLU A 38 -3.70 17.17 -8.87
N ARG A 39 -4.61 16.28 -9.26
CA ARG A 39 -5.77 15.92 -8.45
C ARG A 39 -5.37 15.29 -7.12
N PHE A 40 -4.45 14.32 -7.13
CA PHE A 40 -4.06 13.62 -5.89
C PHE A 40 -3.24 14.51 -4.94
N ASN A 41 -2.40 15.40 -5.46
CA ASN A 41 -1.75 16.42 -4.63
C ASN A 41 -2.78 17.38 -4.01
N ALA A 42 -3.79 17.81 -4.77
CA ALA A 42 -4.86 18.66 -4.27
C ALA A 42 -5.69 17.94 -3.17
N LEU A 43 -6.02 16.66 -3.37
CA LEU A 43 -6.69 15.84 -2.36
C LEU A 43 -5.84 15.73 -1.08
N CYS A 44 -4.54 15.43 -1.20
CA CYS A 44 -3.64 15.38 -0.05
C CYS A 44 -3.59 16.74 0.67
N ARG A 45 -3.41 17.84 -0.06
CA ARG A 45 -3.36 19.20 0.50
C ARG A 45 -4.63 19.56 1.27
N ASN A 46 -5.78 19.20 0.73
CA ASN A 46 -7.08 19.64 1.24
C ASN A 46 -7.69 18.69 2.28
N ARG A 47 -7.23 17.44 2.37
CA ARG A 47 -7.88 16.37 3.16
C ARG A 47 -6.93 15.55 4.03
N CYS A 48 -5.61 15.75 3.96
CA CYS A 48 -4.64 14.93 4.69
C CYS A 48 -3.68 15.77 5.54
N ASP A 49 -3.66 15.52 6.85
CA ASP A 49 -2.76 16.18 7.81
C ASP A 49 -1.27 15.92 7.56
N ASN A 50 -0.93 14.97 6.69
CA ASN A 50 0.46 14.64 6.36
C ASN A 50 1.04 15.53 5.25
N PHE A 51 0.21 16.26 4.49
CA PHE A 51 0.69 17.12 3.42
C PHE A 51 1.69 18.15 3.94
N GLY A 52 2.88 18.22 3.32
CA GLY A 52 3.96 19.12 3.76
C GLY A 52 4.57 18.77 5.12
N ARG A 53 4.24 17.62 5.72
CA ARG A 53 4.72 17.23 7.07
C ARG A 53 5.50 15.91 7.10
N LYS A 54 5.63 15.24 5.96
CA LYS A 54 6.40 14.01 5.79
C LYS A 54 7.16 14.04 4.47
N TRP A 55 8.43 13.65 4.49
CA TRP A 55 9.26 13.51 3.28
C TRP A 55 8.69 12.49 2.28
N SER A 56 7.95 11.48 2.77
CA SER A 56 7.28 10.48 1.92
C SER A 56 5.97 10.95 1.28
N CYS A 57 5.58 12.21 1.44
CA CYS A 57 4.27 12.72 1.04
C CYS A 57 4.43 14.00 0.21
N PRO A 58 3.40 14.38 -0.58
CA PRO A 58 3.39 15.66 -1.28
C PRO A 58 3.63 16.85 -0.32
N PRO A 59 4.33 17.90 -0.76
CA PRO A 59 4.86 18.10 -2.12
C PRO A 59 6.22 17.41 -2.40
N TYR A 60 6.78 16.68 -1.42
CA TYR A 60 8.14 16.15 -1.52
C TYR A 60 8.25 14.80 -2.23
N ALA A 61 7.16 14.04 -2.27
CA ALA A 61 7.12 12.79 -3.02
C ALA A 61 7.22 13.08 -4.54
N PRO A 62 8.03 12.29 -5.28
CA PRO A 62 8.13 12.40 -6.74
C PRO A 62 6.83 11.95 -7.41
N ALA A 63 6.68 12.23 -8.71
CA ALA A 63 5.66 11.57 -9.52
C ALA A 63 5.97 10.08 -9.62
N TYR A 64 4.93 9.29 -9.90
CA TYR A 64 5.11 7.87 -10.09
C TYR A 64 6.01 7.59 -11.30
N HIS A 65 5.81 8.24 -12.45
CA HIS A 65 6.68 8.02 -13.61
C HIS A 65 8.15 8.43 -13.36
N GLU A 66 8.41 9.47 -12.56
CA GLU A 66 9.77 9.89 -12.18
C GLU A 66 10.44 8.83 -11.30
N PHE A 67 9.70 8.24 -10.38
CA PHE A 67 10.21 7.23 -9.46
C PHE A 67 10.30 5.82 -10.09
N ALA A 68 9.21 5.37 -10.69
CA ALA A 68 9.07 4.02 -11.24
C ALA A 68 9.73 3.87 -12.62
N GLY A 69 10.04 4.97 -13.32
CA GLY A 69 10.74 4.95 -14.60
C GLY A 69 12.17 4.41 -14.54
N GLU A 70 12.77 4.30 -13.35
CA GLU A 70 14.07 3.65 -13.15
C GLU A 70 13.98 2.12 -13.05
N TYR A 71 12.76 1.56 -13.07
CA TYR A 71 12.45 0.14 -12.92
C TYR A 71 11.61 -0.35 -14.10
N ASN A 72 11.67 -1.66 -14.38
CA ASN A 72 10.99 -2.24 -15.54
C ASN A 72 9.68 -2.96 -15.15
N ARG A 73 9.60 -3.48 -13.92
CA ARG A 73 8.47 -4.28 -13.43
C ARG A 73 7.85 -3.68 -12.18
N ILE A 74 6.55 -3.91 -12.02
CA ILE A 74 5.81 -3.63 -10.79
C ILE A 74 4.88 -4.80 -10.43
N TYR A 75 4.91 -5.16 -9.15
CA TYR A 75 4.06 -6.16 -8.52
C TYR A 75 3.06 -5.45 -7.61
N ILE A 76 1.84 -5.30 -8.09
CA ILE A 76 0.78 -4.58 -7.36
C ILE A 76 0.09 -5.59 -6.46
N CYS A 77 0.19 -5.36 -5.15
CA CYS A 77 -0.35 -6.24 -4.12
C CYS A 77 -1.62 -5.63 -3.52
N LEU A 78 -2.77 -6.26 -3.75
CA LEU A 78 -4.04 -5.94 -3.09
C LEU A 78 -4.32 -6.99 -2.02
N THR A 79 -4.47 -6.56 -0.77
CA THR A 79 -4.95 -7.42 0.31
C THR A 79 -6.36 -7.03 0.71
N LEU A 80 -7.22 -8.02 0.98
CA LEU A 80 -8.65 -7.82 1.24
C LEU A 80 -9.12 -8.67 2.42
N ALA A 81 -9.75 -8.05 3.42
CA ALA A 81 -10.38 -8.74 4.54
C ALA A 81 -11.85 -8.35 4.66
N LYS A 82 -12.73 -9.35 4.85
CA LYS A 82 -14.14 -9.11 5.19
C LYS A 82 -14.24 -8.49 6.59
N THR A 83 -15.12 -7.51 6.73
CA THR A 83 -15.27 -6.73 7.99
C THR A 83 -16.07 -7.47 9.07
N ASP A 84 -16.88 -8.46 8.69
CA ASP A 84 -17.65 -9.32 9.60
C ASP A 84 -16.77 -10.16 10.52
N GLN A 85 -15.55 -10.48 10.11
CA GLN A 85 -14.52 -11.13 10.94
C GLN A 85 -14.12 -10.31 12.17
N PHE A 86 -14.45 -9.00 12.17
CA PHE A 86 -14.14 -8.06 13.26
C PHE A 86 -15.36 -7.76 14.13
N ASN A 87 -16.42 -8.58 14.09
CA ASN A 87 -17.65 -8.36 14.85
C ASN A 87 -17.47 -8.40 16.38
N TYR A 88 -16.35 -8.92 16.87
CA TYR A 88 -15.95 -8.81 18.28
C TYR A 88 -15.62 -7.37 18.72
N ILE A 89 -15.40 -6.46 17.76
CA ILE A 89 -15.18 -5.03 18.01
C ILE A 89 -16.52 -4.29 17.92
N LYS A 90 -16.89 -3.56 18.97
CA LYS A 90 -18.19 -2.89 19.05
C LYS A 90 -18.39 -1.76 18.04
N HIS A 91 -17.37 -0.94 17.79
CA HIS A 91 -17.49 0.24 16.93
C HIS A 91 -17.00 -0.03 15.50
N ASP A 92 -17.84 0.26 14.50
CA ASP A 92 -17.57 -0.06 13.09
C ASP A 92 -16.30 0.59 12.54
N TYR A 93 -16.05 1.86 12.85
CA TYR A 93 -14.79 2.52 12.46
C TYR A 93 -13.56 1.79 13.03
N LEU A 94 -13.64 1.24 14.24
CA LEU A 94 -12.55 0.48 14.84
C LEU A 94 -12.34 -0.87 14.16
N LYS A 95 -13.39 -1.51 13.62
CA LYS A 95 -13.27 -2.72 12.78
C LYS A 95 -12.37 -2.47 11.58
N ILE A 96 -12.64 -1.37 10.86
CA ILE A 96 -11.88 -0.97 9.67
C ILE A 96 -10.44 -0.64 10.05
N LYS A 97 -10.25 0.12 11.13
CA LYS A 97 -8.92 0.47 11.63
C LYS A 97 -8.11 -0.78 12.00
N ALA A 98 -8.73 -1.74 12.68
CA ALA A 98 -8.08 -3.01 13.05
C ALA A 98 -7.70 -3.81 11.80
N ALA A 99 -8.64 -4.00 10.89
CA ALA A 99 -8.42 -4.70 9.62
C ALA A 99 -7.29 -4.06 8.80
N ASN A 100 -7.34 -2.74 8.56
CA ASN A 100 -6.29 -2.02 7.84
C ASN A 100 -4.94 -2.09 8.55
N THR A 101 -4.91 -2.10 9.89
CA THR A 101 -3.66 -2.24 10.65
C THR A 101 -3.03 -3.61 10.43
N ILE A 102 -3.83 -4.68 10.45
CA ILE A 102 -3.36 -6.05 10.21
C ILE A 102 -2.85 -6.18 8.77
N LEU A 103 -3.70 -5.85 7.78
CA LEU A 103 -3.36 -5.98 6.37
C LEU A 103 -2.10 -5.17 6.02
N LYS A 104 -2.06 -3.89 6.43
CA LYS A 104 -0.91 -3.01 6.20
C LYS A 104 0.35 -3.53 6.86
N SER A 105 0.28 -3.93 8.14
CA SER A 105 1.45 -4.46 8.87
C SER A 105 2.04 -5.67 8.16
N ARG A 106 1.18 -6.57 7.66
CA ARG A 106 1.58 -7.80 7.00
C ARG A 106 2.23 -7.52 5.66
N ILE A 107 1.54 -6.80 4.76
CA ILE A 107 2.08 -6.54 3.43
C ILE A 107 3.32 -5.63 3.46
N ASP A 108 3.33 -4.58 4.30
CA ASP A 108 4.52 -3.72 4.47
C ASP A 108 5.73 -4.55 4.95
N LYS A 109 5.56 -5.44 5.93
CA LYS A 109 6.66 -6.27 6.44
C LYS A 109 7.14 -7.26 5.39
N THR A 110 6.24 -7.87 4.63
CA THR A 110 6.58 -8.78 3.53
C THR A 110 7.44 -8.07 2.51
N LEU A 111 6.94 -6.98 1.93
CA LEU A 111 7.62 -6.28 0.84
C LEU A 111 8.94 -5.65 1.31
N ARG A 112 9.02 -5.19 2.56
CA ARG A 112 10.28 -4.70 3.14
C ARG A 112 11.35 -5.78 3.28
N LYS A 113 10.99 -7.05 3.53
CA LYS A 113 11.94 -8.17 3.59
C LYS A 113 12.52 -8.53 2.22
N LEU A 114 11.85 -8.09 1.15
CA LEU A 114 12.24 -8.34 -0.24
C LEU A 114 13.02 -7.17 -0.84
N ILE A 115 13.30 -6.11 -0.07
CA ILE A 115 14.16 -5.02 -0.54
C ILE A 115 15.57 -5.56 -0.69
N GLU A 116 16.07 -5.54 -1.91
CA GLU A 116 17.43 -5.86 -2.29
C GLU A 116 17.91 -4.87 -3.37
N LYS A 117 19.07 -5.14 -3.97
CA LYS A 117 19.59 -4.28 -5.03
C LYS A 117 18.58 -4.20 -6.18
N ASP A 118 18.29 -2.99 -6.65
CA ASP A 118 17.38 -2.73 -7.77
C ASP A 118 15.92 -3.18 -7.54
N VAL A 119 15.54 -3.44 -6.28
CA VAL A 119 14.17 -3.75 -5.86
C VAL A 119 13.74 -2.76 -4.78
N TYR A 120 12.57 -2.16 -4.97
CA TYR A 120 12.04 -1.17 -4.03
C TYR A 120 10.57 -1.41 -3.74
N TYR A 121 10.16 -1.09 -2.52
CA TYR A 121 8.80 -1.31 -2.03
C TYR A 121 8.03 0.00 -2.01
N ILE A 122 6.77 0.00 -2.47
CA ILE A 122 5.78 1.10 -2.39
C ILE A 122 4.77 0.80 -1.29
N SER A 123 4.59 1.72 -0.35
CA SER A 123 3.79 1.50 0.85
C SER A 123 2.28 1.71 0.71
N GLY A 124 1.50 0.97 1.50
CA GLY A 124 0.06 1.19 1.65
C GLY A 124 -0.28 2.41 2.53
N GLY A 125 0.15 3.60 2.10
CA GLY A 125 -0.03 4.88 2.77
C GLY A 125 1.28 5.46 3.33
N SER A 126 1.18 6.54 4.12
CA SER A 126 2.36 7.32 4.55
C SER A 126 3.40 6.55 5.37
N CYS A 127 4.68 6.93 5.28
CA CYS A 127 5.78 6.41 6.09
C CYS A 127 5.53 6.54 7.61
N ARG A 128 5.90 5.50 8.39
CA ARG A 128 5.72 5.41 9.86
C ARG A 128 7.00 5.03 10.62
N LEU A 129 8.18 5.25 10.02
CA LEU A 129 9.46 4.83 10.62
C LEU A 129 9.86 5.64 11.86
N CYS A 130 9.35 6.86 12.01
CA CYS A 130 9.67 7.75 13.13
C CYS A 130 8.39 8.24 13.83
N LYS A 131 8.51 8.54 15.14
CA LYS A 131 7.42 9.11 15.95
C LYS A 131 7.00 10.50 15.45
N SER A 132 7.97 11.36 15.12
CA SER A 132 7.76 12.65 14.48
C SER A 132 8.71 12.79 13.30
N CYS A 133 8.16 13.07 12.11
CA CYS A 133 8.98 13.21 10.91
C CYS A 133 9.79 14.49 10.96
N LYS A 134 11.09 14.38 10.63
CA LYS A 134 12.04 15.50 10.59
C LYS A 134 11.70 16.60 9.57
N CYS A 135 10.90 16.26 8.56
CA CYS A 135 10.27 17.20 7.64
C CYS A 135 9.56 18.37 8.36
N LYS A 136 8.89 18.11 9.50
CA LYS A 136 8.21 19.16 10.29
C LYS A 136 9.16 20.22 10.85
N PHE A 137 10.44 19.89 10.96
CA PHE A 137 11.50 20.76 11.47
C PHE A 137 12.44 21.20 10.35
N GLN A 138 12.08 20.94 9.08
CA GLN A 138 12.94 21.19 7.91
C GLN A 138 14.31 20.49 7.98
N GLU A 139 14.38 19.38 8.72
CA GLU A 139 15.58 18.56 8.85
C GLU A 139 15.50 17.34 7.92
N SER A 140 16.66 16.86 7.48
CA SER A 140 16.80 15.66 6.67
C SER A 140 16.14 14.44 7.29
N CYS A 141 15.67 13.52 6.46
CA CYS A 141 15.15 12.23 6.93
C CYS A 141 16.25 11.49 7.71
N ILE A 142 15.90 10.95 8.89
CA ILE A 142 16.79 10.09 9.69
C ILE A 142 16.81 8.63 9.21
N HIS A 143 15.98 8.29 8.21
CA HIS A 143 15.89 6.97 7.60
C HIS A 143 15.79 7.06 6.07
N PRO A 144 16.72 7.74 5.38
CA PRO A 144 16.62 8.00 3.95
C PRO A 144 16.53 6.70 3.13
N GLU A 145 17.36 5.71 3.47
CA GLU A 145 17.42 4.41 2.78
C GLU A 145 16.20 3.50 3.00
N LEU A 146 15.40 3.75 4.06
CA LEU A 146 14.26 2.90 4.43
C LEU A 146 12.90 3.55 4.16
N MET A 147 12.90 4.88 4.00
CA MET A 147 11.73 5.64 3.63
C MET A 147 11.19 5.10 2.32
N THR A 148 9.87 5.18 2.12
CA THR A 148 9.24 4.89 0.84
C THR A 148 8.00 5.78 0.68
N TYR A 149 7.45 5.83 -0.53
CA TYR A 149 6.25 6.53 -0.94
C TYR A 149 5.05 5.58 -1.04
N SER A 150 3.84 6.12 -0.95
CA SER A 150 2.63 5.40 -1.40
C SER A 150 2.28 5.77 -2.83
N PHE A 151 1.44 4.95 -3.46
CA PHE A 151 0.89 5.24 -4.79
C PHE A 151 0.25 6.63 -4.86
N GLU A 152 -0.63 6.97 -3.92
CA GLU A 152 -1.32 8.26 -3.90
C GLU A 152 -0.37 9.42 -3.65
N ALA A 153 0.68 9.21 -2.83
CA ALA A 153 1.71 10.23 -2.61
C ALA A 153 2.49 10.53 -3.90
N MET A 154 2.59 9.55 -4.80
CA MET A 154 3.19 9.70 -6.12
C MET A 154 2.20 10.12 -7.22
N GLY A 155 0.93 10.36 -6.86
CA GLY A 155 -0.10 10.84 -7.77
C GLY A 155 -0.94 9.77 -8.46
N ILE A 156 -0.80 8.49 -8.09
CA ILE A 156 -1.59 7.41 -8.69
C ILE A 156 -3.03 7.39 -8.15
N ASN A 157 -3.99 7.28 -9.05
CA ASN A 157 -5.36 6.93 -8.75
C ASN A 157 -5.49 5.45 -8.42
N VAL A 158 -5.32 5.12 -7.14
CA VAL A 158 -5.38 3.74 -6.67
C VAL A 158 -6.77 3.12 -6.84
N ASP A 159 -7.85 3.90 -6.75
CA ASP A 159 -9.21 3.38 -6.93
C ASP A 159 -9.43 2.88 -8.37
N ASP A 160 -9.05 3.70 -9.35
CA ASP A 160 -9.15 3.33 -10.76
C ASP A 160 -8.19 2.18 -11.11
N MET A 161 -6.93 2.26 -10.63
CA MET A 161 -5.93 1.22 -10.86
C MET A 161 -6.40 -0.16 -10.37
N ILE A 162 -6.92 -0.24 -9.14
CA ILE A 162 -7.33 -1.51 -8.55
C ILE A 162 -8.61 -2.04 -9.19
N ARG A 163 -9.56 -1.17 -9.52
CA ARG A 163 -10.78 -1.56 -10.23
C ARG A 163 -10.47 -2.12 -11.61
N ASP A 164 -9.58 -1.47 -12.35
CA ASP A 164 -9.25 -1.89 -13.72
C ASP A 164 -8.39 -3.16 -13.74
N ILE A 165 -7.46 -3.34 -12.80
CA ILE A 165 -6.57 -4.50 -12.76
C ILE A 165 -7.24 -5.73 -12.15
N PHE A 166 -7.92 -5.57 -11.01
CA PHE A 166 -8.45 -6.71 -10.24
C PHE A 166 -9.97 -6.88 -10.35
N GLY A 167 -10.69 -5.92 -10.93
CA GLY A 167 -12.17 -5.92 -10.93
C GLY A 167 -12.77 -5.72 -9.54
N ILE A 168 -11.99 -5.22 -8.57
CA ILE A 168 -12.39 -5.07 -7.17
C ILE A 168 -12.49 -3.58 -6.84
N PRO A 169 -13.68 -3.03 -6.52
CA PRO A 169 -13.79 -1.64 -6.10
C PRO A 169 -13.28 -1.45 -4.67
N LEU A 170 -12.62 -0.31 -4.39
CA LEU A 170 -12.26 0.06 -3.02
C LEU A 170 -13.49 0.63 -2.29
N LEU A 171 -13.80 0.07 -1.13
CA LEU A 171 -14.95 0.49 -0.33
C LEU A 171 -14.51 1.43 0.80
N TRP A 172 -15.22 2.55 0.93
CA TRP A 172 -14.93 3.58 1.93
C TRP A 172 -16.02 3.62 2.99
N TYR A 173 -15.62 3.80 4.24
CA TYR A 173 -16.56 4.06 5.33
C TYR A 173 -17.18 5.44 5.16
N LYS A 174 -18.51 5.47 4.98
CA LYS A 174 -19.28 6.71 4.93
C LYS A 174 -20.38 6.65 6.00
N GLU A 175 -21.49 6.00 5.66
CA GLU A 175 -22.66 5.88 6.53
C GLU A 175 -22.78 4.48 7.15
N SER A 176 -22.29 3.45 6.46
CA SER A 176 -22.33 2.06 6.91
C SER A 176 -20.97 1.38 6.81
N LEU A 177 -20.77 0.35 7.63
CA LEU A 177 -19.61 -0.53 7.54
C LEU A 177 -19.55 -1.20 6.14
N PRO A 178 -18.45 -1.06 5.37
CA PRO A 178 -18.31 -1.74 4.09
C PRO A 178 -18.16 -3.25 4.31
N LYS A 179 -18.50 -4.06 3.29
CA LYS A 179 -18.43 -5.54 3.36
C LYS A 179 -16.99 -6.05 3.54
N TYR A 180 -16.01 -5.31 3.06
CA TYR A 180 -14.60 -5.61 3.19
C TYR A 180 -13.80 -4.31 3.23
N THR A 181 -12.54 -4.43 3.64
CA THR A 181 -11.54 -3.36 3.48
C THR A 181 -10.33 -3.90 2.71
N CYS A 182 -9.60 -2.99 2.09
CA CYS A 182 -8.44 -3.30 1.27
C CYS A 182 -7.21 -2.50 1.72
N VAL A 183 -6.03 -3.09 1.52
CA VAL A 183 -4.75 -2.37 1.54
C VAL A 183 -4.00 -2.70 0.27
N VAL A 184 -3.50 -1.65 -0.38
CA VAL A 184 -2.74 -1.73 -1.63
C VAL A 184 -1.29 -1.37 -1.34
N ALA A 185 -0.35 -2.14 -1.85
CA ALA A 185 1.08 -1.89 -1.80
C ALA A 185 1.73 -2.36 -3.09
N GLY A 186 3.01 -2.05 -3.30
CA GLY A 186 3.72 -2.43 -4.53
C GLY A 186 5.16 -2.82 -4.29
N LEU A 187 5.72 -3.60 -5.21
CA LEU A 187 7.16 -3.83 -5.33
C LEU A 187 7.56 -3.47 -6.75
N VAL A 188 8.57 -2.63 -6.94
CA VAL A 188 9.15 -2.32 -8.25
C VAL A 188 10.53 -2.95 -8.35
N SER A 189 10.89 -3.44 -9.54
CA SER A 189 12.18 -4.08 -9.78
C SER A 189 12.68 -3.81 -11.21
N LYS A 190 14.01 -3.78 -11.38
CA LYS A 190 14.62 -3.71 -12.71
C LYS A 190 14.50 -5.03 -13.46
N ASP A 191 14.69 -6.14 -12.77
CA ASP A 191 14.54 -7.48 -13.35
C ASP A 191 13.20 -8.10 -12.96
N LYS A 192 12.83 -9.18 -13.67
CA LYS A 192 11.64 -9.94 -13.32
C LYS A 192 11.85 -10.62 -11.96
N PHE A 193 10.88 -10.40 -11.07
CA PHE A 193 10.76 -10.99 -9.74
C PHE A 193 9.64 -12.06 -9.75
N GLU A 194 9.82 -13.16 -9.02
CA GLU A 194 8.79 -14.20 -8.94
C GLU A 194 7.73 -13.80 -7.90
N ALA A 195 6.49 -13.59 -8.34
CA ALA A 195 5.39 -13.11 -7.50
C ALA A 195 5.09 -14.08 -6.33
N GLU A 196 5.33 -15.37 -6.54
CA GLU A 196 5.24 -16.44 -5.55
C GLU A 196 6.12 -16.18 -4.33
N THR A 197 7.29 -15.55 -4.52
CA THR A 197 8.20 -15.17 -3.43
C THR A 197 7.53 -14.20 -2.44
N ILE A 198 6.64 -13.31 -2.94
CA ILE A 198 5.85 -12.40 -2.09
C ILE A 198 4.89 -13.22 -1.22
N ILE A 199 4.23 -14.23 -1.79
CA ILE A 199 3.30 -15.11 -1.08
C ILE A 199 4.04 -15.94 -0.03
N GLU A 200 5.15 -16.57 -0.40
CA GLU A 200 5.97 -17.38 0.51
C GLU A 200 6.48 -16.54 1.69
N THR A 201 7.00 -15.35 1.40
CA THR A 201 7.46 -14.41 2.42
C THR A 201 6.32 -13.97 3.32
N LEU A 202 5.13 -13.71 2.77
CA LEU A 202 3.93 -13.37 3.56
C LEU A 202 3.49 -14.53 4.47
N LYS A 203 3.50 -15.76 3.96
CA LYS A 203 3.17 -16.98 4.73
C LYS A 203 4.18 -17.21 5.87
N SER A 204 5.45 -16.83 5.69
CA SER A 204 6.50 -16.91 6.72
C SER A 204 6.31 -15.93 7.90
N LEU A 205 5.40 -14.96 7.81
CA LEU A 205 5.12 -14.00 8.90
C LEU A 205 4.11 -14.53 9.93
N ASN A 206 3.61 -15.75 9.75
CA ASN A 206 2.66 -16.40 10.66
C ASN A 206 3.33 -17.09 11.84
#